data_AF-A0A502T2Q7-F1
#
_entry.id   AF-A0A502T2Q7-F1
#
_cell.length_a   1.000
_cell.length_b   1.000
_cell.length_c   1.000
_cell.angle_alpha   90.00
_cell.angle_beta   90.00
_cell.angle_gamma   90.00
#
_symmetry.space_group_name_H-M   'P 1'
#
loop_
_entity.id
_entity.type
_entity.pdbx_description
1 polymer ?
#
loop_
_entity_poly.entity_id
_entity_poly.type
_entity_poly.pdbx_seq_one_letter_code
_entity_poly.pdbx_strand_id
1 'polypeptide(L)'
;MLRKLLILGIFAGTSASIPIVYQANPHLVDGLLKSAVAPQPAAPEAQPLVNLASVPNKPAAPMPLGRQVLVNADARGHFTSQFKLNGRQIDGMIDTGATLVAINTSTARRIGVSLNPSDFNRQVNTANGAVKAAVVTVDRLQIGKISLDNVQAMVLDDRALQTNLIGMSFLQRLQKYQVQDGSLLLVQ
;
A
#
# COMPACT_ATOMS: atom_id res chain seq x y z
N MET A 1 -6.03 -23.39 -54.53
CA MET A 1 -5.22 -22.27 -55.06
C MET A 1 -4.19 -21.92 -53.99
N LEU A 2 -2.89 -22.16 -54.21
CA LEU A 2 -1.93 -21.25 -54.86
C LEU A 2 -1.73 -19.98 -53.99
N ARG A 3 -0.63 -19.90 -53.20
CA ARG A 3 0.55 -18.98 -53.35
C ARG A 3 0.21 -17.47 -53.22
N LYS A 4 1.05 -16.52 -52.78
CA LYS A 4 2.45 -16.40 -52.28
C LYS A 4 2.53 -15.03 -51.52
N LEU A 5 3.58 -14.52 -50.86
CA LEU A 5 4.68 -15.05 -50.01
C LEU A 5 5.79 -13.95 -49.90
N LEU A 6 6.31 -13.66 -48.69
CA LEU A 6 7.51 -12.82 -48.40
C LEU A 6 7.37 -11.29 -48.69
N ILE A 7 8.23 -10.35 -48.24
CA ILE A 7 9.54 -10.32 -47.52
C ILE A 7 9.54 -9.05 -46.59
N LEU A 8 10.46 -8.71 -45.66
CA LEU A 8 11.71 -9.24 -45.06
C LEU A 8 11.96 -8.54 -43.69
N GLY A 9 12.82 -9.08 -42.82
CA GLY A 9 13.44 -8.34 -41.69
C GLY A 9 14.50 -9.20 -40.97
N ILE A 10 15.78 -9.04 -41.31
CA ILE A 10 16.88 -9.94 -40.91
C ILE A 10 17.50 -9.51 -39.58
N PHE A 11 17.82 -10.47 -38.70
CA PHE A 11 19.10 -10.45 -37.96
C PHE A 11 19.67 -11.87 -37.83
N ALA A 12 20.97 -12.01 -38.03
CA ALA A 12 21.68 -13.29 -38.09
C ALA A 12 22.44 -13.59 -36.78
N GLY A 13 22.70 -14.86 -36.50
CA GLY A 13 23.40 -15.29 -35.28
C GLY A 13 23.53 -16.80 -35.11
N THR A 14 24.14 -17.49 -36.08
CA THR A 14 24.46 -18.92 -35.97
C THR A 14 25.83 -19.13 -35.33
N SER A 15 25.92 -19.98 -34.31
CA SER A 15 27.09 -20.84 -34.13
C SER A 15 26.72 -22.08 -33.34
N ALA A 16 26.87 -23.24 -33.98
CA ALA A 16 26.85 -24.54 -33.34
C ALA A 16 28.24 -25.17 -33.48
N SER A 17 28.68 -25.92 -32.48
CA SER A 17 29.39 -27.21 -32.60
C SER A 17 30.13 -27.55 -31.32
N ILE A 18 29.96 -28.78 -30.83
CA ILE A 18 30.84 -29.42 -29.85
C ILE A 18 31.74 -30.39 -30.62
N PRO A 19 33.05 -30.15 -30.73
CA PRO A 19 34.06 -31.18 -31.00
C PRO A 19 34.74 -31.55 -29.67
N ILE A 20 34.78 -32.80 -29.22
CA ILE A 20 35.40 -33.95 -29.89
C ILE A 20 36.85 -33.61 -30.35
N VAL A 21 37.64 -33.02 -29.44
CA VAL A 21 39.10 -32.85 -29.59
C VAL A 21 39.90 -33.96 -28.87
N TYR A 22 39.21 -34.94 -28.27
CA TYR A 22 39.82 -36.17 -27.74
C TYR A 22 40.52 -37.03 -28.81
N GLN A 23 40.34 -36.70 -30.10
CA GLN A 23 40.80 -37.50 -31.24
C GLN A 23 41.93 -36.82 -32.05
N ALA A 24 42.44 -35.66 -31.60
CA ALA A 24 43.45 -34.88 -32.33
C ALA A 24 44.84 -34.78 -31.66
N ASN A 25 44.93 -34.83 -30.31
CA ASN A 25 46.16 -34.53 -29.58
C ASN A 25 46.45 -35.53 -28.43
N PRO A 26 47.08 -36.70 -28.69
CA PRO A 26 47.46 -37.65 -27.65
C PRO A 26 48.54 -37.12 -26.67
N HIS A 27 49.36 -36.15 -27.10
CA HIS A 27 50.49 -35.66 -26.31
C HIS A 27 50.15 -34.79 -25.09
N LEU A 28 48.88 -34.39 -24.91
CA LEU A 28 48.44 -33.79 -23.64
C LEU A 28 48.34 -34.82 -22.51
N VAL A 29 48.22 -36.11 -22.85
CA VAL A 29 48.19 -37.21 -21.87
C VAL A 29 49.61 -37.53 -21.37
N ASP A 30 50.64 -37.31 -22.19
CA ASP A 30 52.05 -37.50 -21.79
C ASP A 30 52.46 -36.56 -20.63
N GLY A 31 51.83 -35.39 -20.52
CA GLY A 31 52.05 -34.44 -19.42
C GLY A 31 51.58 -34.97 -18.05
N LEU A 32 50.63 -35.90 -18.02
CA LEU A 32 50.14 -36.55 -16.79
C LEU A 32 51.07 -37.68 -16.30
N LEU A 33 52.04 -38.11 -17.09
CA LEU A 33 52.87 -39.30 -16.82
C LEU A 33 54.32 -38.99 -16.40
N LYS A 34 54.74 -37.72 -16.36
CA LYS A 34 56.17 -37.34 -16.24
C LYS A 34 56.62 -36.55 -15.01
N SER A 35 55.78 -36.42 -13.97
CA SER A 35 56.19 -35.85 -12.67
C SER A 35 55.80 -36.73 -11.49
N ALA A 36 56.39 -37.93 -11.45
CA ALA A 36 56.41 -38.82 -10.30
C ALA A 36 57.86 -39.15 -9.91
N VAL A 37 58.55 -38.19 -9.29
CA VAL A 37 59.75 -38.40 -8.46
C VAL A 37 59.53 -37.61 -7.17
N ALA A 38 59.68 -38.26 -6.02
CA ALA A 38 59.26 -37.79 -4.70
C ALA A 38 60.45 -37.79 -3.70
N PRO A 39 60.26 -37.57 -2.39
CA PRO A 39 59.72 -36.40 -1.68
C PRO A 39 60.67 -35.90 -0.54
N GLN A 40 60.33 -34.83 0.21
CA GLN A 40 60.30 -34.72 1.70
C GLN A 40 59.99 -33.25 2.16
N PRO A 41 59.35 -32.95 3.32
CA PRO A 41 58.65 -31.68 3.54
C PRO A 41 59.15 -30.75 4.68
N ALA A 42 58.83 -29.46 4.56
CA ALA A 42 58.58 -28.43 5.60
C ALA A 42 58.21 -27.11 4.86
N ALA A 43 57.34 -26.20 5.30
CA ALA A 43 56.41 -26.11 6.44
C ALA A 43 55.13 -25.36 5.97
N PRO A 44 54.04 -25.23 6.76
CA PRO A 44 52.83 -24.55 6.31
C PRO A 44 53.03 -23.02 6.22
N GLU A 45 53.09 -22.48 5.00
CA GLU A 45 52.92 -21.03 4.81
C GLU A 45 51.48 -20.64 5.12
N ALA A 46 51.30 -19.71 6.05
CA ALA A 46 49.98 -19.27 6.49
C ALA A 46 49.27 -18.51 5.36
N GLN A 47 48.19 -19.11 4.83
CA GLN A 47 47.25 -18.39 3.99
C GLN A 47 46.70 -17.19 4.78
N PRO A 48 46.62 -15.98 4.20
CA PRO A 48 45.95 -14.87 4.86
C PRO A 48 44.48 -15.24 4.98
N LEU A 49 44.07 -15.60 6.20
CA LEU A 49 42.66 -15.80 6.55
C LEU A 49 41.93 -14.50 6.20
N VAL A 50 41.16 -14.55 5.11
CA VAL A 50 40.20 -13.50 4.79
C VAL A 50 39.27 -13.46 5.99
N ASN A 51 39.39 -12.41 6.80
CA ASN A 51 38.64 -12.32 8.04
C ASN A 51 37.17 -12.08 7.68
N LEU A 52 36.40 -13.16 7.55
CA LEU A 52 34.94 -13.14 7.54
C LEU A 52 34.47 -12.77 8.96
N ALA A 53 34.78 -11.53 9.36
CA ALA A 53 34.19 -10.84 10.48
C ALA A 53 32.73 -10.56 10.14
N SER A 54 31.94 -11.64 10.24
CA SER A 54 30.53 -11.67 10.62
C SER A 54 29.82 -10.32 10.46
N VAL A 55 29.41 -10.01 9.23
CA VAL A 55 28.34 -9.05 9.01
C VAL A 55 27.17 -9.52 9.89
N PRO A 56 26.73 -8.74 10.90
CA PRO A 56 25.68 -9.23 11.76
C PRO A 56 24.42 -9.40 10.92
N ASN A 57 23.98 -10.64 10.73
CA ASN A 57 22.70 -10.94 10.10
C ASN A 57 21.57 -10.64 11.10
N LYS A 58 21.51 -9.37 11.52
CA LYS A 58 20.42 -8.80 12.30
C LYS A 58 19.23 -8.78 11.35
N PRO A 59 18.16 -9.54 11.60
CA PRO A 59 16.94 -9.42 10.80
C PRO A 59 16.56 -7.95 10.76
N ALA A 60 16.33 -7.41 9.56
CA ALA A 60 15.85 -6.05 9.42
C ALA A 60 14.63 -5.90 10.33
N ALA A 61 14.70 -4.98 11.30
CA ALA A 61 13.59 -4.76 12.22
C ALA A 61 12.34 -4.53 11.36
N PRO A 62 11.23 -5.26 11.59
CA PRO A 62 10.05 -5.15 10.74
C PRO A 62 9.68 -3.67 10.62
N MET A 63 9.83 -3.11 9.41
CA MET A 63 9.43 -1.73 9.18
C MET A 63 7.96 -1.66 9.58
N PRO A 64 7.56 -0.75 10.47
CA PRO A 64 6.19 -0.69 10.93
C PRO A 64 5.31 -0.48 9.70
N LEU A 65 4.52 -1.51 9.36
CA LEU A 65 3.46 -1.39 8.36
C LEU A 65 2.67 -0.14 8.75
N GLY A 66 2.61 0.83 7.83
CA GLY A 66 2.14 2.18 8.12
C GLY A 66 0.72 2.19 8.68
N ARG A 67 0.22 3.37 9.07
CA ARG A 67 -1.15 3.49 9.55
C ARG A 67 -2.11 3.29 8.38
N GLN A 68 -2.43 2.03 8.13
CA GLN A 68 -3.23 1.57 7.00
C GLN A 68 -4.51 0.88 7.48
N VAL A 69 -5.57 1.04 6.70
CA VAL A 69 -6.84 0.33 6.86
C VAL A 69 -7.33 -0.10 5.49
N LEU A 70 -7.80 -1.34 5.37
CA LEU A 70 -8.55 -1.83 4.22
C LEU A 70 -10.02 -1.91 4.60
N VAL A 71 -10.90 -1.34 3.79
CA VAL A 71 -12.36 -1.38 3.97
C VAL A 71 -12.96 -2.06 2.74
N ASN A 72 -13.62 -3.20 2.93
CA ASN A 72 -14.32 -3.87 1.84
C ASN A 72 -15.67 -3.18 1.58
N ALA A 73 -16.12 -3.15 0.33
CA ALA A 73 -17.44 -2.66 -0.01
C ALA A 73 -18.55 -3.57 0.54
N ASP A 74 -19.71 -2.99 0.87
CA ASP A 74 -20.95 -3.73 1.14
C ASP A 74 -21.53 -4.33 -0.17
N ALA A 75 -22.61 -5.10 -0.04
CA ALA A 75 -23.30 -5.72 -1.19
C ALA A 75 -23.88 -4.72 -2.21
N ARG A 76 -23.84 -3.40 -1.94
CA ARG A 76 -24.29 -2.32 -2.82
C ARG A 76 -23.10 -1.51 -3.38
N GLY A 77 -21.86 -1.85 -3.03
CA GLY A 77 -20.66 -1.13 -3.44
C GLY A 77 -20.23 0.00 -2.51
N HIS A 78 -20.88 0.19 -1.35
CA HIS A 78 -20.54 1.28 -0.43
C HIS A 78 -19.45 0.87 0.58
N PHE A 79 -18.48 1.76 0.81
CA PHE A 79 -17.47 1.57 1.85
C PHE A 79 -17.99 2.07 3.20
N THR A 80 -18.47 1.16 4.03
CA THR A 80 -18.92 1.46 5.41
C THR A 80 -17.94 0.91 6.43
N SER A 81 -17.72 1.63 7.53
CA SER A 81 -16.86 1.16 8.62
C SER A 81 -17.27 1.76 9.97
N GLN A 82 -16.72 1.21 11.05
CA GLN A 82 -16.84 1.78 12.38
C GLN A 82 -15.70 2.79 12.61
N PHE A 83 -16.08 4.03 12.88
CA PHE A 83 -15.18 5.13 13.19
C PHE A 83 -15.23 5.45 14.69
N LYS A 84 -14.23 6.16 15.20
CA LYS A 84 -14.30 6.84 16.50
C LYS A 84 -14.20 8.34 16.32
N LEU A 85 -15.23 9.07 16.74
CA LEU A 85 -15.25 10.53 16.77
C LEU A 85 -15.28 10.96 18.24
N ASN A 86 -14.30 11.76 18.65
CA ASN A 86 -14.05 12.15 20.04
C ASN A 86 -14.11 10.94 21.01
N GLY A 87 -13.48 9.83 20.60
CA GLY A 87 -13.40 8.57 21.35
C GLY A 87 -14.63 7.66 21.27
N ARG A 88 -15.77 8.12 20.73
CA ARG A 88 -17.01 7.33 20.65
C ARG A 88 -17.18 6.64 19.31
N GLN A 89 -17.56 5.36 19.36
CA GLN A 89 -17.86 4.57 18.18
C GLN A 89 -19.10 5.10 17.46
N ILE A 90 -19.00 5.27 16.14
CA ILE A 90 -20.09 5.62 15.23
C ILE A 90 -19.92 4.84 13.93
N ASP A 91 -21.03 4.46 13.31
CA ASP A 91 -21.01 3.93 11.95
C ASP A 91 -20.98 5.09 10.95
N GLY A 92 -20.17 4.93 9.91
CA GLY A 92 -19.99 5.93 8.85
C GLY A 92 -19.75 5.28 7.49
N MET A 93 -20.22 5.96 6.46
CA MET A 93 -19.94 5.64 5.05
C MET A 93 -18.87 6.59 4.54
N ILE A 94 -17.88 6.07 3.80
CA ILE A 94 -16.84 6.90 3.17
C ILE A 94 -17.40 7.41 1.85
N ASP A 95 -17.40 8.74 1.67
CA ASP A 95 -18.08 9.40 0.55
C ASP A 95 -17.21 10.52 -0.02
N THR A 96 -16.69 10.32 -1.22
CA THR A 96 -15.88 11.31 -1.95
C THR A 96 -16.69 12.49 -2.51
N GLY A 97 -18.02 12.38 -2.56
CA GLY A 97 -18.93 13.47 -2.92
C GLY A 97 -19.16 14.48 -1.80
N ALA A 98 -18.89 14.10 -0.54
CA ALA A 98 -19.03 14.99 0.62
C ALA A 98 -17.77 15.84 0.82
N THR A 99 -17.86 17.16 0.66
CA THR A 99 -16.71 18.09 0.84
C THR A 99 -16.14 18.07 2.27
N LEU A 100 -17.01 17.94 3.26
CA LEU A 100 -16.64 17.75 4.67
C LEU A 100 -17.15 16.40 5.16
N VAL A 101 -16.59 15.92 6.27
CA VAL A 101 -17.28 14.94 7.13
C VAL A 101 -18.66 15.50 7.49
N ALA A 102 -19.71 14.74 7.26
CA ALA A 102 -21.08 15.12 7.60
C ALA A 102 -21.59 14.17 8.69
N ILE A 103 -22.04 14.73 9.81
CA ILE A 103 -22.66 13.98 10.90
C ILE A 103 -24.06 14.54 11.18
N ASN A 104 -24.91 13.71 11.75
CA ASN A 104 -26.24 14.17 12.15
C ASN A 104 -26.28 14.70 13.58
N THR A 105 -27.30 15.50 13.91
CA THR A 105 -27.50 16.10 15.24
C THR A 105 -27.43 15.11 16.39
N SER A 106 -27.95 13.89 16.23
CA SER A 106 -27.83 12.83 17.23
C SER A 106 -26.41 12.31 17.38
N THR A 107 -25.63 12.24 16.29
CA THR A 107 -24.19 11.93 16.36
C THR A 107 -23.39 13.05 17.02
N ALA A 108 -23.63 14.31 16.66
CA ALA A 108 -22.98 15.47 17.29
C ALA A 108 -23.16 15.47 18.82
N ARG A 109 -24.41 15.32 19.29
CA ARG A 109 -24.72 15.19 20.73
C ARG A 109 -24.00 14.01 21.38
N ARG A 110 -23.95 12.84 20.72
CA ARG A 110 -23.20 11.68 21.24
C ARG A 110 -21.74 12.04 21.45
N ILE A 111 -21.06 12.64 20.46
CA ILE A 111 -19.61 12.95 20.51
C ILE A 111 -19.23 14.16 21.38
N GLY A 112 -20.18 14.70 22.16
CA GLY A 112 -19.95 15.83 23.07
C GLY A 112 -20.05 17.21 22.42
N VAL A 113 -20.51 17.30 21.16
CA VAL A 113 -20.71 18.56 20.46
C VAL A 113 -22.13 19.08 20.73
N SER A 114 -22.21 20.11 21.57
CA SER A 114 -23.44 20.87 21.85
C SER A 114 -23.63 21.97 20.82
N LEU A 115 -24.85 22.12 20.30
CA LEU A 115 -25.21 23.13 19.31
C LEU A 115 -26.54 23.80 19.65
N ASN A 116 -26.61 25.10 19.40
CA ASN A 116 -27.82 25.91 19.47
C ASN A 116 -28.46 26.04 18.07
N PRO A 117 -29.76 26.35 17.97
CA PRO A 117 -30.42 26.60 16.69
C PRO A 117 -29.76 27.72 15.84
N SER A 118 -29.09 28.68 16.49
CA SER A 118 -28.32 29.76 15.86
C SER A 118 -27.11 29.28 15.06
N ASP A 119 -26.57 28.12 15.41
CA ASP A 119 -25.31 27.62 14.85
C ASP A 119 -25.52 27.01 13.47
N PHE A 120 -26.77 26.68 13.13
CA PHE A 120 -27.23 26.19 11.83
C PHE A 120 -27.38 27.35 10.81
N ASN A 121 -26.29 28.10 10.64
CA ASN A 121 -26.22 29.32 9.84
C ASN A 121 -25.64 29.11 8.42
N ARG A 122 -25.19 27.90 8.08
CA ARG A 122 -24.72 27.55 6.73
C ARG A 122 -25.83 26.84 5.96
N GLN A 123 -25.91 27.09 4.66
CA GLN A 123 -26.79 26.34 3.75
C GLN A 123 -25.95 25.38 2.91
N VAL A 124 -26.43 24.14 2.77
CA VAL A 124 -25.75 23.03 2.09
C VAL A 124 -26.70 22.39 1.11
N ASN A 125 -26.25 22.17 -0.13
CA ASN A 125 -27.03 21.44 -1.13
C ASN A 125 -26.81 19.93 -0.92
N THR A 126 -27.90 19.20 -0.73
CA THR A 126 -27.92 17.73 -0.66
C THR A 126 -28.73 17.17 -1.82
N ALA A 127 -28.69 15.85 -2.03
CA ALA A 127 -29.56 15.18 -3.01
C ALA A 127 -31.07 15.44 -2.78
N ASN A 128 -31.46 15.73 -1.53
CA ASN A 128 -32.85 16.03 -1.14
C ASN A 128 -33.15 17.54 -1.11
N GLY A 129 -32.28 18.37 -1.70
CA GLY A 129 -32.40 19.82 -1.73
C GLY A 129 -31.51 20.53 -0.70
N ALA A 130 -31.73 21.84 -0.57
CA ALA A 130 -30.91 22.71 0.29
C ALA A 130 -31.38 22.66 1.75
N VAL A 131 -30.44 22.42 2.68
CA VAL A 131 -30.70 22.30 4.12
C VAL A 131 -29.75 23.20 4.92
N LYS A 132 -30.14 23.52 6.16
CA LYS A 132 -29.28 24.24 7.10
C LYS A 132 -28.32 23.27 7.79
N ALA A 133 -27.09 23.72 8.03
CA ALA A 133 -26.06 22.99 8.74
C ALA A 133 -25.26 23.92 9.67
N ALA A 134 -24.74 23.35 10.75
CA ALA A 134 -23.68 23.95 11.57
C ALA A 134 -22.31 23.42 11.09
N VAL A 135 -21.24 24.21 11.20
CA VAL A 135 -19.87 23.74 10.94
C VAL A 135 -19.14 23.64 12.28
N VAL A 136 -18.49 22.50 12.51
CA VAL A 136 -17.82 22.16 13.76
C VAL A 136 -16.45 21.55 13.46
N THR A 137 -15.61 21.47 14.47
CA THR A 137 -14.37 20.68 14.42
C THR A 137 -14.54 19.46 15.32
N VAL A 138 -14.22 18.28 14.79
CA VAL A 138 -14.09 17.05 15.57
C VAL A 138 -12.64 16.97 16.04
N ASP A 139 -12.44 16.97 17.36
CA ASP A 139 -11.12 16.98 17.99
C ASP A 139 -10.27 15.79 17.53
N ARG A 140 -10.90 14.61 17.40
CA ARG A 140 -10.24 13.39 16.91
C ARG A 140 -11.19 12.47 16.13
N LEU A 141 -10.82 12.13 14.91
CA LEU A 141 -11.48 11.17 14.03
C LEU A 141 -10.54 9.99 13.76
N GLN A 142 -10.99 8.76 14.04
CA GLN A 142 -10.18 7.55 13.91
C GLN A 142 -10.90 6.45 13.12
N ILE A 143 -10.13 5.64 12.40
CA ILE A 143 -10.54 4.36 11.81
C ILE A 143 -9.39 3.37 11.96
N GLY A 144 -9.61 2.22 12.61
CA GLY A 144 -8.56 1.23 12.86
C GLY A 144 -7.30 1.84 13.52
N LYS A 145 -6.19 1.86 12.76
CA LYS A 145 -4.90 2.45 13.17
C LYS A 145 -4.71 3.92 12.76
N ILE A 146 -5.58 4.46 11.92
CA ILE A 146 -5.53 5.85 11.42
C ILE A 146 -6.22 6.76 12.44
N SER A 147 -5.61 7.90 12.74
CA SER A 147 -6.14 8.89 13.69
C SER A 147 -5.74 10.30 13.24
N LEU A 148 -6.74 11.13 12.92
CA LEU A 148 -6.55 12.53 12.56
C LEU A 148 -7.20 13.43 13.61
N ASP A 149 -6.43 14.40 14.11
CA ASP A 149 -6.93 15.43 15.04
C ASP A 149 -7.47 16.65 14.27
N ASN A 150 -8.40 17.39 14.86
CA ASN A 150 -8.98 18.64 14.32
C ASN A 150 -9.56 18.50 12.90
N VAL A 151 -10.52 17.59 12.72
CA VAL A 151 -11.18 17.37 11.41
C VAL A 151 -12.43 18.25 11.30
N GLN A 152 -12.49 19.13 10.31
CA GLN A 152 -13.70 19.90 10.03
C GLN A 152 -14.86 18.99 9.62
N ALA A 153 -16.01 19.19 10.24
CA ALA A 153 -17.25 18.50 9.93
C ALA A 153 -18.42 19.48 9.83
N MET A 154 -19.50 19.05 9.21
CA MET A 154 -20.80 19.72 9.28
C MET A 154 -21.83 18.86 10.01
N VAL A 155 -22.71 19.52 10.76
CA VAL A 155 -23.81 18.88 11.48
C VAL A 155 -25.13 19.24 10.79
N LEU A 156 -25.89 18.21 10.41
CA LEU A 156 -27.20 18.32 9.77
C LEU A 156 -28.30 17.75 10.69
N ASP A 157 -29.54 18.19 10.46
CA ASP A 157 -30.74 17.60 11.08
C ASP A 157 -30.82 16.09 10.77
N ASP A 158 -31.21 15.28 11.76
CA ASP A 158 -31.31 13.81 11.61
C ASP A 158 -32.25 13.37 10.48
N ARG A 159 -33.21 14.20 10.05
CA ARG A 159 -34.07 13.94 8.88
C ARG A 159 -33.36 14.16 7.55
N ALA A 160 -32.40 15.10 7.52
CA ALA A 160 -31.61 15.42 6.33
C ALA A 160 -30.44 14.45 6.13
N LEU A 161 -29.90 13.87 7.20
CA LEU A 161 -28.78 12.94 7.15
C LEU A 161 -28.99 11.70 8.03
N GLN A 162 -29.35 10.57 7.39
CA GLN A 162 -29.56 9.29 8.07
C GLN A 162 -28.24 8.60 8.47
N THR A 163 -27.25 8.61 7.57
CA THR A 163 -25.94 7.95 7.76
C THR A 163 -24.83 9.00 7.82
N ASN A 164 -23.91 8.89 8.77
CA ASN A 164 -22.74 9.78 8.82
C ASN A 164 -21.83 9.54 7.61
N LEU A 165 -21.32 10.61 7.01
CA LEU A 165 -20.46 10.57 5.82
C LEU A 165 -19.05 11.02 6.18
N ILE A 166 -18.05 10.24 5.80
CA ILE A 166 -16.64 10.52 6.01
C ILE A 166 -16.08 11.08 4.71
N GLY A 167 -16.16 12.41 4.60
CA GLY A 167 -15.87 13.17 3.39
C GLY A 167 -14.43 13.64 3.24
N MET A 168 -14.24 14.54 2.28
CA MET A 168 -12.94 14.99 1.79
C MET A 168 -12.08 15.71 2.84
N SER A 169 -12.68 16.37 3.85
CA SER A 169 -11.94 16.95 4.99
C SER A 169 -11.20 15.92 5.85
N PHE A 170 -11.57 14.63 5.77
CA PHE A 170 -10.79 13.51 6.29
C PHE A 170 -9.88 12.93 5.19
N LEU A 171 -10.43 12.60 4.01
CA LEU A 171 -9.72 11.84 2.98
C LEU A 171 -8.49 12.58 2.40
N GLN A 172 -8.56 13.90 2.21
CA GLN A 172 -7.45 14.72 1.70
C GLN A 172 -6.28 14.86 2.68
N ARG A 173 -6.45 14.45 3.94
CA ARG A 173 -5.43 14.48 4.99
C ARG A 173 -4.71 13.15 5.16
N LEU A 174 -5.09 12.15 4.36
CA LEU A 174 -4.37 10.87 4.23
C LEU A 174 -3.25 11.01 3.20
N GLN A 175 -2.17 10.25 3.36
CA GLN A 175 -1.14 10.14 2.31
C GLN A 175 -1.71 9.53 1.03
N LYS A 176 -2.64 8.58 1.17
CA LYS A 176 -3.28 7.90 0.06
C LYS A 176 -4.64 7.34 0.47
N TYR A 177 -5.60 7.44 -0.44
CA TYR A 177 -6.77 6.57 -0.48
C TYR A 177 -6.89 5.99 -1.89
N GLN A 178 -7.21 4.70 -2.03
CA GLN A 178 -7.34 4.02 -3.33
C GLN A 178 -8.43 2.96 -3.27
N VAL A 179 -9.36 3.00 -4.23
CA VAL A 179 -10.30 1.90 -4.49
C VAL A 179 -9.68 0.95 -5.52
N GLN A 180 -9.70 -0.34 -5.22
CA GLN A 180 -9.28 -1.42 -6.12
C GLN A 180 -10.00 -2.72 -5.72
N ASP A 181 -10.51 -3.48 -6.70
CA ASP A 181 -11.05 -4.83 -6.52
C ASP A 181 -12.07 -4.96 -5.35
N GLY A 182 -13.03 -4.03 -5.30
CA GLY A 182 -14.08 -3.98 -4.26
C GLY A 182 -13.59 -3.55 -2.87
N SER A 183 -12.33 -3.09 -2.76
CA SER A 183 -11.69 -2.70 -1.50
C SER A 183 -11.17 -1.26 -1.55
N LEU A 184 -11.26 -0.55 -0.44
CA LEU A 184 -10.72 0.79 -0.24
C LEU A 184 -9.55 0.74 0.74
N LEU A 185 -8.35 1.00 0.22
CA LEU A 185 -7.14 1.19 1.03
C LEU A 185 -7.05 2.64 1.47
N LEU A 186 -6.84 2.87 2.77
CA LEU A 186 -6.54 4.15 3.39
C LEU A 186 -5.12 4.10 4.00
N VAL A 187 -4.33 5.17 3.86
CA VAL A 187 -2.95 5.27 4.35
C VAL A 187 -2.71 6.65 4.97
N GLN A 188 -2.30 6.70 6.24
CA GLN A 188 -1.88 7.91 6.96
C GLN A 188 -0.36 7.96 7.14
#